data_AF-A0A955UJP8-F1
#
_entry.id   AF-A0A955UJP8-F1
#
_cell.length_a   1.000
_cell.length_b   1.000
_cell.length_c   1.000
_cell.angle_alpha   90.00
_cell.angle_beta   90.00
_cell.angle_gamma   90.00
#
_symmetry.space_group_name_H-M   'P 1'
#
loop_
_entity.id
_entity.type
_entity.pdbx_description
1 polymer ?
#
loop_
_entity_poly.entity_id
_entity_poly.type
_entity_poly.pdbx_seq_one_letter_code
_entity_poly.pdbx_strand_id
1 'polypeptide(L)'
;MKGAIANLEIYAFERVETPGAGPRRLSLAITAPERREEGGGWACRVALADLHRPRPVEGRDSFEALAAAVACARDWIEALEAEGYVLFRDRAGERRLELP
;
A
#
# COMPACT_ATOMS: atom_id res chain seq x y z
N MET A 1 7.82 11.01 -14.53
CA MET A 1 7.36 10.10 -13.46
C MET A 1 7.77 8.69 -13.83
N LYS A 2 8.64 8.04 -13.06
CA LYS A 2 8.95 6.61 -13.26
C LYS A 2 7.76 5.78 -12.76
N GLY A 3 7.40 4.74 -13.51
CA GLY A 3 6.14 4.00 -13.32
C GLY A 3 6.13 3.14 -12.06
N ALA A 4 4.96 3.02 -11.43
CA ALA A 4 4.73 2.02 -10.39
C ALA A 4 4.84 0.61 -11.00
N ILE A 5 5.44 -0.34 -10.28
CA ILE A 5 5.44 -1.76 -10.68
C ILE A 5 4.21 -2.49 -10.16
N ALA A 6 3.61 -1.96 -9.09
CA ALA A 6 2.36 -2.44 -8.54
C ALA A 6 1.52 -1.23 -8.11
N ASN A 7 0.25 -1.24 -8.48
CA ASN A 7 -0.76 -0.31 -7.99
C ASN A 7 -2.02 -1.10 -7.64
N LEU A 8 -2.56 -0.85 -6.47
CA LEU A 8 -3.75 -1.49 -5.95
C LEU A 8 -4.73 -0.44 -5.44
N GLU A 9 -5.95 -0.45 -5.98
CA GLU A 9 -7.08 0.23 -5.38
C GLU A 9 -7.68 -0.62 -4.25
N ILE A 10 -7.91 0.01 -3.10
CA ILE A 10 -8.50 -0.59 -1.91
C ILE A 10 -9.72 0.23 -1.52
N TYR A 11 -10.82 -0.44 -1.20
CA TYR A 11 -12.04 0.18 -0.69
C TYR A 11 -12.18 -0.18 0.79
N ALA A 12 -12.03 0.81 1.65
CA ALA A 12 -12.07 0.66 3.10
C ALA A 12 -13.44 1.09 3.66
N PHE A 13 -14.13 0.17 4.31
CA PHE A 13 -15.41 0.39 4.98
C PHE A 13 -15.19 0.43 6.49
N GLU A 14 -15.69 1.46 7.17
CA GLU A 14 -15.67 1.51 8.63
C GLU A 14 -16.67 0.49 9.19
N ARG A 15 -16.25 -0.33 10.16
CA ARG A 15 -17.16 -1.31 10.82
C ARG A 15 -18.31 -0.66 11.57
N VAL A 16 -18.14 0.59 12.02
CA VAL A 16 -19.20 1.37 12.65
C VAL A 16 -19.92 2.12 11.53
N GLU A 17 -21.04 1.58 11.08
CA GLU A 17 -21.85 2.19 10.04
C GLU A 17 -22.28 3.61 10.47
N THR A 18 -21.62 4.62 9.91
CA THR A 18 -22.20 5.96 9.87
C THR A 18 -23.14 5.97 8.67
N PRO A 19 -24.48 6.08 8.85
CA PRO A 19 -25.42 5.99 7.74
C PRO A 19 -25.09 7.05 6.67
N GLY A 20 -24.76 6.59 5.46
CA GLY A 20 -24.48 7.45 4.30
C GLY A 20 -23.00 7.69 3.96
N ALA A 21 -22.04 7.25 4.78
CA ALA A 21 -20.63 7.28 4.40
C ALA A 21 -20.30 6.08 3.49
N GLY A 22 -20.09 6.34 2.19
CA GLY A 22 -19.57 5.32 1.27
C GLY A 22 -18.11 4.92 1.60
N PRO A 23 -17.58 3.85 1.00
CA PRO A 23 -16.23 3.40 1.31
C PRO A 23 -15.17 4.45 0.95
N ARG A 24 -14.12 4.53 1.76
CA ARG A 24 -12.94 5.32 1.42
C ARG A 24 -12.14 4.57 0.36
N ARG A 25 -11.95 5.19 -0.81
CA ARG A 25 -11.04 4.67 -1.83
C ARG A 25 -9.61 5.06 -1.48
N LEU A 26 -8.74 4.07 -1.38
CA LEU A 26 -7.31 4.21 -1.13
C LEU A 26 -6.53 3.66 -2.33
N SER A 27 -5.37 4.22 -2.63
CA SER A 27 -4.46 3.71 -3.66
C SER A 27 -3.11 3.38 -3.04
N LEU A 28 -2.76 2.10 -3.07
CA LEU A 28 -1.47 1.59 -2.63
C LEU A 28 -0.57 1.38 -3.84
N ALA A 29 0.58 2.05 -3.87
CA ALA A 29 1.54 1.94 -4.96
C ALA A 29 2.93 1.57 -4.45
N ILE A 30 3.61 0.71 -5.21
CA ILE A 30 5.02 0.37 -5.04
C ILE A 30 5.75 0.70 -6.34
N THR A 31 6.80 1.51 -6.28
CA THR A 31 7.64 1.83 -7.43
C THR A 31 8.64 0.72 -7.72
N ALA A 32 9.17 0.70 -8.95
CA ALA A 32 10.31 -0.14 -9.28
C ALA A 32 11.46 0.08 -8.29
N PRO A 33 12.24 -0.96 -7.95
CA PRO A 33 13.50 -0.79 -7.25
C PRO A 33 14.44 0.08 -8.07
N GLU A 34 14.99 1.12 -7.45
CA GLU A 34 15.96 2.02 -8.06
C GLU A 34 17.24 2.04 -7.24
N ARG A 35 18.38 2.06 -7.94
CA ARG A 35 19.68 2.21 -7.28
C ARG A 35 19.82 3.62 -6.74
N ARG A 36 20.22 3.77 -5.47
CA ARG A 36 20.50 5.09 -4.88
C ARG A 36 21.79 5.69 -5.44
N GLU A 37 21.77 6.98 -5.72
CA GLU A 37 22.90 7.72 -6.29
C GLU A 37 24.10 7.82 -5.33
N GLU A 38 23.84 7.84 -4.01
CA GLU A 38 24.86 8.00 -2.96
C GLU A 38 25.62 6.71 -2.59
N GLY A 39 25.40 5.62 -3.33
CA GLY A 39 26.25 4.44 -3.31
C GLY A 39 25.88 3.39 -2.26
N GLY A 40 25.35 2.25 -2.74
CA GLY A 40 25.37 0.97 -2.03
C GLY A 40 24.03 0.26 -1.88
N GLY A 41 22.91 0.94 -2.09
CA GLY A 41 21.58 0.39 -1.85
C GLY A 41 20.61 0.56 -2.99
N TRP A 42 19.53 -0.22 -2.91
CA TRP A 42 18.34 -0.08 -3.74
C TRP A 42 17.21 0.44 -2.88
N ALA A 43 16.28 1.17 -3.50
CA ALA A 43 15.10 1.66 -2.84
C ALA A 43 13.86 1.46 -3.70
N CYS A 44 12.78 1.05 -3.06
CA CYS A 44 11.43 1.20 -3.57
C CYS A 44 10.78 2.38 -2.87
N ARG A 45 9.78 3.01 -3.49
CA ARG A 45 8.87 3.93 -2.81
C ARG A 45 7.54 3.24 -2.62
N VAL A 46 7.01 3.31 -1.41
CA VAL A 46 5.68 2.82 -1.07
C VAL A 46 4.81 3.99 -0.68
N ALA A 47 3.61 4.06 -1.24
CA ALA A 47 2.64 5.12 -0.97
C ALA A 47 1.26 4.51 -0.77
N LEU A 48 0.56 4.94 0.28
CA LEU A 48 -0.87 4.70 0.47
C LEU A 48 -1.53 6.07 0.38
N ALA A 49 -1.98 6.42 -0.83
CA ALA A 49 -2.53 7.73 -1.12
C ALA A 49 -3.61 8.11 -0.10
N ASP A 50 -3.64 9.40 0.24
CA ASP A 50 -4.57 10.01 1.20
C ASP A 50 -4.36 9.62 2.68
N LEU A 51 -3.49 8.66 3.00
CA LEU A 51 -3.14 8.28 4.38
C LEU A 51 -1.65 8.43 4.71
N HIS A 52 -0.78 8.01 3.80
CA HIS A 52 0.67 8.06 3.99
C HIS A 52 1.35 8.70 2.79
N ARG A 53 2.22 9.68 3.07
CA ARG A 53 3.12 10.22 2.05
C ARG A 53 4.04 9.11 1.53
N PRO A 54 4.45 9.16 0.24
CA PRO A 54 5.40 8.20 -0.30
C PRO A 54 6.66 8.12 0.57
N ARG A 55 6.99 6.92 1.05
CA ARG A 55 8.21 6.67 1.83
C ARG A 55 9.19 5.80 1.06
N PRO A 56 10.50 6.12 1.07
CA PRO A 56 11.50 5.20 0.56
C PRO A 56 11.67 4.02 1.53
N VAL A 57 11.80 2.82 0.98
CA VAL A 57 12.14 1.60 1.69
C VAL A 57 13.37 1.01 1.02
N GLU A 58 14.40 0.72 1.81
CA GLU A 58 15.74 0.40 1.33
C GLU A 58 16.08 -1.08 1.47
N GLY A 59 16.97 -1.56 0.61
CA GLY A 59 17.55 -2.90 0.66
C GLY A 59 18.95 -2.93 0.05
N ARG A 60 19.72 -3.99 0.33
CA ARG A 60 21.08 -4.15 -0.21
C ARG A 60 21.07 -4.40 -1.72
N ASP A 61 20.04 -5.09 -2.20
CA ASP A 61 19.76 -5.32 -3.61
C ASP A 61 18.31 -4.99 -3.98
N SER A 62 17.97 -5.13 -5.27
CA SER A 62 16.63 -4.82 -5.78
C SER A 62 15.53 -5.72 -5.23
N PHE A 63 15.84 -6.98 -4.91
CA PHE A 63 14.87 -7.92 -4.36
C PHE A 63 14.60 -7.61 -2.89
N GLU A 64 15.64 -7.31 -2.11
CA GLU A 64 15.49 -6.89 -0.71
C GLU A 64 14.67 -5.60 -0.59
N ALA A 65 14.95 -4.60 -1.44
CA ALA A 65 14.20 -3.35 -1.44
C ALA A 65 12.71 -3.59 -1.78
N LEU A 66 12.43 -4.49 -2.73
CA LEU A 66 11.07 -4.86 -3.09
C LEU A 66 10.37 -5.64 -1.97
N ALA A 67 11.03 -6.63 -1.38
CA ALA A 67 10.49 -7.42 -0.28
C ALA A 67 10.17 -6.54 0.93
N ALA A 68 11.06 -5.61 1.28
CA ALA A 68 10.83 -4.65 2.34
C ALA A 68 9.67 -3.70 2.01
N ALA A 69 9.54 -3.26 0.76
CA ALA A 69 8.40 -2.46 0.31
C ALA A 69 7.06 -3.21 0.41
N VAL A 70 7.04 -4.49 0.04
CA VAL A 70 5.85 -5.35 0.18
C VAL A 70 5.51 -5.55 1.66
N ALA A 71 6.50 -5.82 2.53
CA ALA A 71 6.27 -5.92 3.98
C ALA A 71 5.67 -4.63 4.54
N CYS A 72 6.26 -3.48 4.20
CA CYS A 72 5.75 -2.16 4.56
C CYS A 72 4.29 -1.94 4.11
N ALA A 73 3.93 -2.41 2.90
CA ALA A 73 2.57 -2.32 2.39
C ALA A 73 1.60 -3.24 3.14
N ARG A 74 2.03 -4.44 3.54
CA ARG A 74 1.25 -5.37 4.38
C ARG A 74 0.98 -4.76 5.75
N ASP A 75 2.00 -4.21 6.40
CA ASP A 75 1.87 -3.57 7.72
C ASP A 75 0.81 -2.45 7.70
N TRP A 76 0.76 -1.66 6.62
CA TRP A 76 -0.24 -0.60 6.45
C TRP A 76 -1.66 -1.15 6.26
N ILE A 77 -1.81 -2.27 5.56
CA ILE A 77 -3.11 -2.91 5.37
C ILE A 77 -3.59 -3.51 6.70
N GLU A 78 -2.70 -4.21 7.42
CA GLU A 78 -3.01 -4.78 8.74
C GLU A 78 -3.36 -3.68 9.76
N ALA A 79 -2.69 -2.53 9.71
CA ALA A 79 -3.01 -1.37 10.53
C ALA A 79 -4.44 -0.85 10.27
N LEU A 80 -4.86 -0.74 9.00
CA LEU A 80 -6.23 -0.36 8.66
C LEU A 80 -7.26 -1.35 9.24
N GLU A 81 -7.00 -2.65 9.14
CA GLU A 81 -7.89 -3.67 9.71
C GLU A 81 -7.97 -3.57 11.24
N ALA A 82 -6.83 -3.30 11.89
CA ALA A 82 -6.75 -3.08 13.33
C ALA A 82 -7.47 -1.80 13.78
N GLU A 83 -7.48 -0.76 12.95
CA GLU A 83 -8.28 0.46 13.13
C GLU A 83 -9.80 0.22 12.95
N GLY A 84 -10.19 -0.98 12.52
CA GLY A 84 -11.60 -1.37 12.38
C GLY A 84 -12.15 -1.17 10.98
N TYR A 85 -11.30 -1.03 9.96
CA TYR A 85 -11.73 -1.08 8.57
C TYR A 85 -11.94 -2.53 8.11
N VAL A 86 -12.86 -2.70 7.16
CA VAL A 86 -12.99 -3.91 6.33
C VAL A 86 -12.62 -3.54 4.91
N LEU A 87 -11.68 -4.28 4.32
CA LEU A 87 -11.03 -3.90 3.08
C LEU A 87 -11.50 -4.77 1.90
N PHE A 88 -11.75 -4.14 0.77
CA PHE A 88 -12.25 -4.78 -0.45
C PHE A 88 -11.49 -4.33 -1.69
N ARG A 89 -11.51 -5.18 -2.72
CA ARG A 89 -10.94 -4.91 -4.05
C ARG A 89 -11.91 -4.16 -4.97
N ASP A 90 -13.18 -4.06 -4.58
CA ASP A 90 -14.22 -3.36 -5.33
C ASP A 90 -15.03 -2.44 -4.43
N ARG A 91 -15.70 -1.49 -5.08
CA ARG A 91 -16.54 -0.49 -4.42
C ARG A 91 -17.84 -1.05 -3.86
N ALA A 92 -18.31 -2.19 -4.39
CA ALA A 92 -19.57 -2.80 -3.97
C ALA A 92 -19.43 -3.55 -2.63
N GLY A 93 -18.22 -3.87 -2.21
CA GLY A 93 -17.95 -4.64 -1.00
C GLY A 93 -18.15 -6.14 -1.20
N GLU A 94 -17.99 -6.65 -2.43
CA GLU A 94 -18.26 -8.06 -2.75
C GLU A 94 -17.00 -8.93 -2.66
N ARG A 95 -15.84 -8.38 -3.05
CA ARG A 95 -14.56 -9.10 -3.09
C ARG A 95 -13.64 -8.56 -2.01
N ARG A 96 -13.46 -9.34 -0.94
CA ARG A 96 -12.53 -8.97 0.13
C ARG A 96 -11.10 -8.85 -0.37
N LEU A 97 -10.37 -7.92 0.23
CA LEU A 97 -8.94 -7.81 0.05
C LEU A 97 -8.27 -8.96 0.79
N GLU A 98 -7.77 -9.93 0.04
CA GLU A 98 -6.89 -10.98 0.55
C GLU A 98 -5.45 -10.63 0.18
N LEU A 99 -4.56 -10.70 1.18
CA LEU A 99 -3.12 -10.60 0.99
C LEU A 99 -2.51 -12.01 0.88
N PRO A 100 -1.59 -12.23 -0.08
CA PRO A 100 -0.86 -13.49 -0.18
C PRO A 100 0.14 -13.70 0.97
#